data_AF-A0A3D8LA99-F1
#
_entry.id   AF-A0A3D8LA99-F1
#
_cell.length_a   1.000
_cell.length_b   1.000
_cell.length_c   1.000
_cell.angle_alpha   90.00
_cell.angle_beta   90.00
_cell.angle_gamma   90.00
#
_symmetry.space_group_name_H-M   'P 1'
#
loop_
_entity.id
_entity.type
_entity.pdbx_description
1 polymer ?
#
loop_
_entity_poly.entity_id
_entity_poly.type
_entity_poly.pdbx_seq_one_letter_code
_entity_poly.pdbx_strand_id
1 'polypeptide(L)'
;MKKAVLPVFAFSFALCFTSCEKNEITKANYALDEKNSVVEWKGYSPDLYHEGSFSVTSQNIEVVDGKVKGGTFTIPIATVQNFDLPEEVKPVLLEHLKSPDFFNLALHPNATFKIINVQPMVSPVRVQFRVPTIL
;
A
#
# COMPACT_ATOMS: atom_id res chain seq x y z
N MET A 1 -62.08 21.03 55.29
CA MET A 1 -62.13 21.64 53.95
C MET A 1 -60.72 21.58 53.34
N LYS A 2 -60.59 20.79 52.26
CA LYS A 2 -59.57 20.78 51.19
C LYS A 2 -58.09 20.82 51.61
N LYS A 3 -57.50 19.65 51.87
CA LYS A 3 -56.04 19.42 51.81
C LYS A 3 -55.66 19.34 50.33
N ALA A 4 -54.86 20.29 49.83
CA ALA A 4 -54.32 20.25 48.49
C ALA A 4 -53.10 19.32 48.47
N VAL A 5 -53.26 18.12 47.93
CA VAL A 5 -52.14 17.25 47.54
C VAL A 5 -51.87 17.54 46.07
N LEU A 6 -50.78 18.26 45.79
CA LEU A 6 -50.27 18.42 44.44
C LEU A 6 -49.69 17.08 43.98
N PRO A 7 -50.11 16.52 42.83
CA PRO A 7 -49.57 15.28 42.34
C PRO A 7 -48.20 15.55 41.70
N VAL A 8 -47.19 14.83 42.20
CA VAL A 8 -45.89 14.63 41.56
C VAL A 8 -46.15 13.87 40.26
N PHE A 9 -46.54 14.59 39.21
CA PHE A 9 -46.72 14.00 37.88
C PHE A 9 -45.37 14.00 37.18
N ALA A 10 -44.71 12.86 37.32
CA ALA A 10 -43.85 12.23 36.32
C ALA A 10 -43.56 13.09 35.08
N PHE A 11 -42.51 13.90 35.14
CA PHE A 11 -41.82 14.42 33.95
C PHE A 11 -40.32 14.16 34.09
N SER A 12 -39.97 12.96 34.56
CA SER A 12 -38.72 12.34 34.12
C SER A 12 -39.02 11.73 32.75
N PHE A 13 -39.19 12.60 31.75
CA PHE A 13 -38.95 12.19 30.37
C PHE A 13 -37.47 11.89 30.35
N ALA A 14 -37.15 10.62 30.62
CA ALA A 14 -35.85 10.06 30.37
C ALA A 14 -35.51 10.43 28.94
N LEU A 15 -34.70 11.48 28.80
CA LEU A 15 -33.85 11.71 27.66
C LEU A 15 -32.88 10.53 27.63
N CYS A 16 -33.41 9.36 27.24
CA CYS A 16 -32.67 8.43 26.44
C CYS A 16 -32.38 9.17 25.13
N PHE A 17 -31.40 10.07 25.19
CA PHE A 17 -30.49 10.23 24.08
C PHE A 17 -29.87 8.85 23.88
N THR A 18 -30.56 8.00 23.13
CA THR A 18 -29.94 6.88 22.44
C THR A 18 -28.81 7.51 21.65
N SER A 19 -27.61 7.44 22.23
CA SER A 19 -26.35 7.74 21.58
C SER A 19 -26.25 6.80 20.39
N CYS A 20 -26.81 7.24 19.27
CA CYS A 20 -26.58 6.63 17.99
C CYS A 20 -25.13 6.98 17.66
N GLU A 21 -24.22 6.09 18.05
CA GLU A 21 -22.83 6.13 17.61
C GLU A 21 -22.87 5.89 16.11
N LYS A 22 -22.99 6.98 15.34
CA LYS A 22 -22.75 6.95 13.91
C LYS A 22 -21.30 6.54 13.76
N ASN A 23 -21.09 5.28 13.41
CA ASN A 23 -19.81 4.80 12.95
C ASN A 23 -19.56 5.49 11.60
N GLU A 24 -19.03 6.71 11.64
CA GLU A 24 -18.71 7.46 10.43
C GLU A 24 -17.57 6.77 9.72
N ILE A 25 -17.89 6.18 8.57
CA ILE A 25 -16.89 5.58 7.70
C ILE A 25 -16.03 6.71 7.16
N THR A 26 -14.76 6.73 7.54
CA THR A 26 -13.79 7.72 7.08
C THR A 26 -13.20 7.24 5.76
N LYS A 27 -13.57 7.88 4.65
CA LYS A 27 -13.03 7.57 3.32
C LYS A 27 -12.12 8.71 2.85
N ALA A 28 -10.90 8.37 2.44
CA ALA A 28 -9.95 9.30 1.88
C ALA A 28 -9.23 8.68 0.66
N ASN A 29 -8.81 9.55 -0.25
CA ASN A 29 -7.95 9.20 -1.37
C ASN A 29 -6.64 9.95 -1.23
N TYR A 30 -5.53 9.24 -1.41
CA TYR A 30 -4.19 9.80 -1.33
C TYR A 30 -3.48 9.70 -2.68
N ALA A 31 -2.68 10.72 -2.97
CA ALA A 31 -1.65 10.66 -3.99
C ALA A 31 -0.34 10.16 -3.38
N LEU A 32 0.47 9.47 -4.19
CA LEU A 32 1.79 9.02 -3.82
C LEU A 32 2.76 10.20 -3.78
N ASP A 33 3.68 10.18 -2.81
CA ASP A 33 4.84 11.07 -2.84
C ASP A 33 5.88 10.52 -3.81
N GLU A 34 5.77 10.93 -5.07
CA GLU A 34 6.61 10.46 -6.18
C GLU A 34 8.11 10.77 -5.99
N LYS A 35 8.46 11.75 -5.15
CA LYS A 35 9.87 12.12 -4.90
C LYS A 35 10.55 11.15 -3.95
N ASN A 36 9.77 10.59 -3.02
CA ASN A 36 10.26 9.73 -1.95
C ASN A 36 9.84 8.26 -2.15
N SER A 37 9.22 7.93 -3.28
CA SER A 37 8.73 6.59 -3.58
C SER A 37 9.37 6.06 -4.86
N VAL A 38 9.86 4.82 -4.80
CA VAL A 38 10.43 4.09 -5.94
C VAL A 38 9.97 2.64 -5.91
N VAL A 39 10.03 1.97 -7.06
CA VAL A 39 9.92 0.51 -7.15
C VAL A 39 11.32 -0.03 -7.34
N GLU A 40 11.85 -0.71 -6.33
CA GLU A 40 13.16 -1.37 -6.41
C GLU A 40 13.04 -2.74 -7.08
N TRP A 41 14.06 -3.09 -7.87
CA TRP A 41 14.16 -4.40 -8.52
C TRP A 41 15.50 -5.05 -8.21
N LYS A 42 15.49 -6.38 -8.18
CA LYS A 42 16.68 -7.23 -8.10
C LYS A 42 16.53 -8.38 -9.09
N GLY A 43 17.40 -8.42 -10.10
CA GLY A 43 17.40 -9.41 -11.17
C GLY A 43 18.58 -10.36 -11.03
N TYR A 44 18.35 -11.66 -11.27
CA TYR A 44 19.36 -12.71 -11.11
C TYR A 44 19.69 -13.38 -12.44
N SER A 45 20.97 -13.68 -12.60
CA SER A 45 21.54 -14.67 -13.52
C SER A 45 22.15 -15.81 -12.68
N PRO A 46 22.62 -16.92 -13.27
CA PRO A 46 23.19 -18.03 -12.51
C PRO A 46 24.32 -17.63 -11.55
N ASP A 47 25.20 -16.70 -11.95
CA ASP A 47 26.40 -16.34 -11.20
C ASP A 47 26.37 -14.93 -10.58
N LEU A 48 25.46 -14.06 -11.04
CA LEU A 48 25.43 -12.64 -10.70
C LEU A 48 24.00 -12.13 -10.52
N TYR A 49 23.86 -11.04 -9.77
CA TYR A 49 22.62 -10.26 -9.72
C TYR A 49 22.90 -8.79 -10.00
N HIS A 50 21.86 -8.08 -10.40
CA HIS A 50 21.86 -6.64 -10.53
C HIS A 50 20.67 -6.05 -9.79
N GLU A 51 20.77 -4.80 -9.38
CA GLU A 51 19.69 -4.10 -8.69
C GLU A 51 19.55 -2.67 -9.18
N GLY A 52 18.36 -2.12 -8.95
CA GLY A 52 18.01 -0.81 -9.48
C GLY A 52 16.60 -0.42 -9.10
N SER A 53 16.06 0.57 -9.82
CA SER A 53 14.70 1.03 -9.58
C SER A 53 13.94 1.46 -10.83
N PHE A 54 12.65 1.69 -10.64
CA PHE A 54 11.78 2.46 -11.50
C PHE A 54 11.14 3.59 -10.68
N SER A 55 10.84 4.70 -11.34
CA SER A 55 9.90 5.68 -10.80
C SER A 55 8.49 5.09 -10.74
N VAL A 56 7.66 5.61 -9.85
CA VAL A 56 6.28 5.15 -9.67
C VAL A 56 5.37 6.33 -9.37
N THR A 57 4.16 6.30 -9.93
CA THR A 57 3.13 7.32 -9.71
C THR A 57 1.83 6.67 -9.28
N SER A 58 1.04 7.37 -8.47
CA SER A 58 -0.32 6.95 -8.11
C SER A 58 -1.10 8.14 -7.58
N GLN A 59 -2.30 8.36 -8.12
CA GLN A 59 -3.19 9.44 -7.70
C GLN A 59 -4.42 8.93 -6.94
N ASN A 60 -4.54 7.60 -6.78
CA ASN A 60 -5.74 6.98 -6.20
C ASN A 60 -5.35 5.83 -5.28
N ILE A 61 -4.84 6.15 -4.09
CA ILE A 61 -4.70 5.19 -3.00
C ILE A 61 -5.92 5.34 -2.10
N GLU A 62 -6.80 4.34 -2.12
CA GLU A 62 -8.08 4.37 -1.43
C GLU A 62 -7.91 3.87 0.01
N VAL A 63 -8.25 4.72 0.98
CA VAL A 63 -8.20 4.40 2.40
C VAL A 63 -9.58 4.56 3.01
N VAL A 64 -10.05 3.52 3.68
CA VAL A 64 -11.32 3.49 4.40
C VAL A 64 -11.07 3.04 5.83
N ASP A 65 -11.49 3.84 6.81
CA ASP A 65 -11.31 3.60 8.24
C ASP A 65 -9.84 3.37 8.61
N GLY A 66 -8.98 4.24 8.07
CA GLY A 66 -7.52 4.19 8.25
C GLY A 66 -6.84 2.99 7.58
N LYS A 67 -7.56 2.18 6.80
CA LYS A 67 -7.02 0.98 6.14
C LYS A 67 -7.02 1.14 4.63
N VAL A 68 -5.91 0.77 3.98
CA VAL A 68 -5.86 0.69 2.52
C VAL A 68 -6.87 -0.34 2.05
N LYS A 69 -7.69 0.05 1.07
CA LYS A 69 -8.70 -0.80 0.41
C LYS A 69 -8.37 -1.07 -1.04
N GLY A 70 -7.64 -0.17 -1.68
CA GLY A 70 -7.33 -0.26 -3.09
C GLY A 70 -6.32 0.78 -3.52
N GLY A 71 -5.97 0.68 -4.80
CA GLY A 71 -5.17 1.68 -5.48
C GLY A 71 -4.52 1.13 -6.72
N THR A 72 -4.06 2.03 -7.57
CA THR A 72 -3.39 1.70 -8.84
C THR A 72 -2.11 2.50 -8.96
N PHE A 73 -1.02 1.81 -9.21
CA PHE A 73 0.31 2.38 -9.40
C PHE A 73 0.72 2.20 -10.85
N THR A 74 1.24 3.27 -11.44
CA THR A 74 1.79 3.28 -12.80
C THR A 74 3.31 3.38 -12.69
N ILE A 75 4.00 2.49 -13.40
CA ILE A 75 5.45 2.37 -13.38
C ILE A 75 5.94 2.59 -14.81
N PRO A 76 6.48 3.78 -15.15
CA PRO A 76 6.98 4.06 -16.48
C PRO A 76 8.27 3.29 -16.75
N ILE A 77 8.26 2.38 -17.72
CA ILE A 77 9.39 1.47 -18.00
C ILE A 77 10.64 2.24 -18.43
N ALA A 78 10.48 3.39 -19.10
CA ALA A 78 11.58 4.24 -19.53
C ALA A 78 12.49 4.71 -18.37
N THR A 79 11.96 4.72 -17.14
CA THR A 79 12.64 5.19 -15.92
C THR A 79 13.51 4.13 -15.24
N VAL A 80 13.65 2.94 -15.84
CA VAL A 80 14.54 1.90 -15.30
C VAL A 80 15.95 2.45 -15.09
N GLN A 81 16.48 2.22 -13.89
CA GLN A 81 17.83 2.55 -13.45
C GLN A 81 18.52 1.31 -12.91
N ASN A 82 19.85 1.31 -12.93
CA ASN A 82 20.68 0.28 -12.32
C ASN A 82 21.72 0.94 -11.41
N PHE A 83 21.96 0.34 -10.24
CA PHE A 83 22.74 0.93 -9.16
C PHE A 83 24.18 0.40 -9.08
N ASP A 84 24.44 -0.79 -9.59
CA ASP A 84 25.67 -1.54 -9.32
C ASP A 84 26.64 -1.63 -10.51
N LEU A 85 26.19 -1.36 -11.75
CA LEU A 85 27.07 -1.39 -12.92
C LEU A 85 27.80 -0.05 -13.17
N PRO A 86 29.05 -0.10 -13.67
CA PRO A 86 29.77 1.08 -14.17
C PRO A 86 29.02 1.79 -15.30
N GLU A 87 29.21 3.10 -15.44
CA GLU A 87 28.53 3.93 -16.44
C GLU A 87 28.82 3.51 -17.89
N GLU A 88 29.94 2.85 -18.15
CA GLU A 88 30.31 2.36 -19.48
C GLU A 88 29.50 1.12 -19.89
N VAL A 89 29.03 0.31 -18.93
CA VAL A 89 28.34 -0.96 -19.17
C VAL A 89 26.84 -0.85 -18.89
N LYS A 90 26.45 0.01 -17.94
CA LYS A 90 25.07 0.25 -17.53
C LYS A 90 24.12 0.53 -18.72
N PRO A 91 24.46 1.34 -19.73
CA PRO A 91 23.59 1.59 -20.88
C PRO A 91 23.20 0.31 -21.64
N VAL A 92 24.13 -0.64 -21.77
CA VAL A 92 23.89 -1.91 -22.48
C VAL A 92 22.78 -2.72 -21.80
N LEU A 93 22.83 -2.83 -20.48
CA LEU A 93 21.77 -3.52 -19.72
C LEU A 93 20.43 -2.77 -19.86
N LEU A 94 20.43 -1.45 -19.64
CA LEU A 94 19.20 -0.66 -19.64
C LEU A 94 18.52 -0.63 -21.03
N GLU A 95 19.30 -0.58 -22.11
CA GLU A 95 18.79 -0.68 -23.48
C GLU A 95 18.19 -2.06 -23.75
N HIS A 96 18.87 -3.13 -23.33
CA HIS A 96 18.36 -4.49 -23.49
C HIS A 96 17.05 -4.71 -22.73
N LEU A 97 16.94 -4.24 -21.48
CA LEU A 97 15.70 -4.32 -20.71
C LEU A 97 14.55 -3.56 -21.38
N LYS A 98 14.82 -2.44 -22.05
CA LYS A 98 13.80 -1.66 -22.78
C LYS A 98 13.40 -2.27 -24.12
N SER A 99 14.21 -3.18 -24.66
CA SER A 99 14.03 -3.78 -25.98
C SER A 99 12.84 -4.75 -26.08
N PRO A 100 12.44 -5.18 -27.29
CA PRO A 100 11.41 -6.19 -27.51
C PRO A 100 11.66 -7.56 -26.85
N ASP A 101 12.91 -7.88 -26.51
CA ASP A 101 13.27 -9.15 -25.87
C ASP A 101 12.91 -9.18 -24.36
N PHE A 102 12.59 -8.01 -23.78
CA PHE A 102 12.22 -7.85 -22.37
C PHE A 102 10.91 -7.05 -22.21
N PHE A 103 10.98 -5.81 -21.73
CA PHE A 103 9.76 -5.03 -21.43
C PHE A 103 9.07 -4.51 -22.69
N ASN A 104 9.75 -4.49 -23.83
CA ASN A 104 9.23 -3.96 -25.09
C ASN A 104 8.61 -2.56 -24.90
N LEU A 105 9.45 -1.60 -24.50
CA LEU A 105 9.04 -0.24 -24.13
C LEU A 105 8.14 0.42 -25.19
N ALA A 106 8.40 0.14 -26.47
CA ALA A 106 7.65 0.70 -27.59
C ALA A 106 6.16 0.30 -27.58
N LEU A 107 5.83 -0.93 -27.14
CA LEU A 107 4.45 -1.42 -27.07
C LEU A 107 3.87 -1.38 -25.65
N HIS A 108 4.73 -1.45 -24.63
CA HIS A 108 4.33 -1.50 -23.22
C HIS A 108 5.09 -0.44 -22.41
N PRO A 109 4.78 0.86 -22.60
CA PRO A 109 5.52 1.95 -21.97
C PRO A 109 5.37 2.02 -20.45
N ASN A 110 4.32 1.39 -19.91
CA ASN A 110 4.00 1.41 -18.49
C ASN A 110 3.67 -0.01 -18.00
N ALA A 111 4.18 -0.37 -16.82
CA ALA A 111 3.62 -1.44 -16.01
C ALA A 111 2.57 -0.86 -15.04
N THR A 112 1.59 -1.68 -14.67
CA THR A 112 0.53 -1.28 -13.73
C THR A 112 0.40 -2.31 -12.62
N PHE A 113 0.45 -1.84 -11.37
CA PHE A 113 0.13 -2.65 -10.20
C PHE A 113 -1.20 -2.18 -9.63
N LYS A 114 -2.17 -3.09 -9.51
CA LYS A 114 -3.49 -2.80 -8.94
C LYS A 114 -3.69 -3.61 -7.67
N ILE A 115 -4.02 -2.92 -6.58
CA ILE A 115 -4.45 -3.56 -5.34
C ILE A 115 -5.86 -4.08 -5.54
N ILE A 116 -6.01 -5.40 -5.58
CA ILE A 116 -7.29 -6.10 -5.73
C ILE A 116 -7.86 -6.64 -4.41
N ASN A 117 -7.00 -6.86 -3.41
CA ASN A 117 -7.39 -7.32 -2.08
C ASN A 117 -6.34 -6.87 -1.05
N VAL A 118 -6.80 -6.48 0.13
CA VAL A 118 -5.94 -6.14 1.27
C VAL A 118 -6.43 -6.94 2.47
N GLN A 119 -5.53 -7.71 3.06
CA GLN A 119 -5.81 -8.49 4.25
C GLN A 119 -4.92 -8.01 5.39
N PRO A 120 -5.44 -7.86 6.62
CA PRO A 120 -4.62 -7.59 7.77
C PRO A 120 -3.54 -8.67 7.92
N MET A 121 -2.29 -8.26 8.16
CA MET A 121 -1.27 -9.22 8.55
C MET A 121 -1.60 -9.77 9.94
N VAL A 122 -2.08 -11.00 10.00
CA VAL A 122 -2.14 -11.78 11.24
C VAL A 122 -0.80 -12.44 11.45
N SER A 123 0.05 -11.86 12.30
CA SER A 123 1.34 -12.48 12.66
C SER A 123 1.17 -13.33 13.93
N PRO A 124 1.42 -14.66 13.84
CA PRO A 124 1.98 -15.34 15.00
C PRO A 124 3.03 -16.39 14.57
N VAL A 125 4.30 -16.03 14.37
CA VAL A 125 5.40 -17.02 14.39
C VAL A 125 6.69 -16.39 14.93
N ARG A 126 7.10 -16.76 16.14
CA ARG A 126 8.51 -16.70 16.53
C ARG A 126 9.23 -17.80 15.75
N VAL A 127 10.03 -17.44 14.76
CA VAL A 127 10.99 -18.38 14.17
C VAL A 127 12.07 -18.62 15.22
N GLN A 128 11.95 -19.67 16.03
CA GLN A 128 13.10 -20.20 16.77
C GLN A 128 14.00 -20.89 15.74
N PHE A 129 15.11 -20.24 15.39
CA PHE A 129 16.21 -20.89 14.70
C PHE A 129 16.81 -21.94 15.64
N ARG A 130 16.43 -23.21 15.47
CA ARG A 130 17.19 -24.32 16.04
C ARG A 130 18.40 -24.54 15.14
N VAL A 131 19.55 -24.06 15.57
CA VAL A 131 20.84 -24.41 14.95
C VAL A 131 21.04 -25.92 15.18
N PRO A 132 21.17 -26.74 14.12
CA PRO A 132 21.55 -28.13 14.31
C PRO A 132 23.05 -28.15 14.63
N THR A 133 23.39 -28.47 15.88
CA THR A 133 24.74 -28.92 16.23
C THR A 133 24.97 -30.25 15.53
N ILE A 134 25.86 -30.26 14.54
CA ILE A 134 26.39 -31.50 13.96
C ILE A 134 27.55 -31.94 14.86
N LEU A 135 27.43 -33.15 15.43
CA LEU A 135 28.56 -33.94 15.93
C LEU A 135 29.22 -34.66 14.76
#